data_AF-A0A370V570-F1
#
_entry.id   AF-A0A370V570-F1
#
_cell.length_a   1.000
_cell.length_b   1.000
_cell.length_c   1.000
_cell.angle_alpha   90.00
_cell.angle_beta   90.00
_cell.angle_gamma   90.00
#
_symmetry.space_group_name_H-M   'P 1'
#
loop_
_entity.id
_entity.type
_entity.pdbx_description
1 polymer ?
#
loop_
_entity_poly.entity_id
_entity_poly.type
_entity_poly.pdbx_seq_one_letter_code
_entity_poly.pdbx_strand_id
1 'polypeptide(L)'
;MKPSFTDGFFMSKQRIIPAYEQIYLLNQQLILHADQFEYAVITVGGQAVQYWVSYYYEHYERLPDERLVTSVDCDFSARKSDIAAIASTLNVQNLPNKDGQPPSLAQFILIDKDSHKIKSDGERLFAVPGFPEEANVVDIIDRPGGFERTDFLDEKLFLHTSPFYVEATSPDMPEMHEKIRVLNPVACMRSRFSNLIELRRNPEIEVARINALKIPCFYFLLEQFDEQEFQLAREIFMNLWELASNENTLRYQAFWHVWQGPLNKTQQSFNITLPDILDAVHHFLETHPDDFDIPEAFVTKELPRKLKKLRTRFDRYVELNIQQAARKGRRGFERNLRDDS
;
A
#
# COMPACT_ATOMS: atom_id res chain seq x y z
N MET A 1 5.08 12.63 13.79
CA MET A 1 6.56 12.67 14.01
C MET A 1 7.18 12.24 12.68
N LYS A 2 7.93 13.12 12.01
CA LYS A 2 8.45 12.87 10.64
C LYS A 2 9.46 11.71 10.67
N PRO A 3 9.57 10.90 9.59
CA PRO A 3 10.59 9.86 9.52
C PRO A 3 11.98 10.51 9.67
N SER A 4 12.66 10.16 10.75
CA SER A 4 14.08 10.42 10.93
C SER A 4 14.81 9.21 10.37
N PHE A 5 15.45 9.33 9.21
CA PHE A 5 16.28 8.25 8.68
C PHE A 5 17.68 8.21 9.33
N THR A 6 17.89 8.98 10.41
CA THR A 6 19.24 9.29 10.90
C THR A 6 19.88 8.29 11.85
N ASP A 7 19.15 7.33 12.43
CA ASP A 7 19.75 6.38 13.37
C ASP A 7 19.36 4.92 13.08
N GLY A 8 19.96 4.34 12.04
CA GLY A 8 19.90 2.88 11.84
C GLY A 8 20.17 2.35 10.42
N PHE A 9 20.26 3.21 9.41
CA PHE A 9 20.58 2.77 8.06
C PHE A 9 22.09 2.50 7.93
N PHE A 10 22.46 1.23 7.97
CA PHE A 10 23.72 0.80 7.38
C PHE A 10 23.76 1.31 5.92
N MET A 11 24.56 2.35 5.66
CA MET A 11 25.04 2.63 4.31
C MET A 11 25.70 1.36 3.78
N SER A 12 24.94 0.58 3.00
CA SER A 12 25.45 -0.68 2.50
C SER A 12 26.57 -0.36 1.50
N LYS A 13 27.71 -1.05 1.61
CA LYS A 13 28.79 -1.04 0.60
C LYS A 13 28.36 -1.68 -0.73
N GLN A 14 27.06 -1.85 -0.97
CA GLN A 14 26.56 -2.51 -2.15
C GLN A 14 26.49 -1.50 -3.29
N ARG A 15 27.03 -1.90 -4.45
CA ARG A 15 26.95 -1.14 -5.69
C ARG A 15 25.50 -1.05 -6.21
N ILE A 16 24.56 -1.82 -5.69
CA ILE A 16 23.14 -1.85 -6.10
C ILE A 16 22.30 -1.16 -5.02
N ILE A 17 21.44 -0.24 -5.44
CA ILE A 17 20.49 0.44 -4.56
C ILE A 17 19.40 -0.57 -4.15
N PRO A 18 19.07 -0.75 -2.86
CA PRO A 18 17.94 -1.57 -2.42
C PRO A 18 16.62 -1.13 -3.05
N ALA A 19 15.69 -2.06 -3.28
CA ALA A 19 14.45 -1.76 -4.00
C ALA A 19 13.61 -0.64 -3.36
N TYR A 20 13.52 -0.60 -2.03
CA TYR A 20 12.81 0.47 -1.30
C TYR A 20 13.50 1.84 -1.44
N GLU A 21 14.83 1.86 -1.59
CA GLU A 21 15.58 3.11 -1.76
C GLU A 21 15.50 3.58 -3.23
N GLN A 22 15.40 2.65 -4.19
CA GLN A 22 15.17 3.00 -5.59
C GLN A 22 13.89 3.82 -5.75
N ILE A 23 12.75 3.35 -5.21
CA ILE A 23 11.48 4.08 -5.34
C ILE A 23 11.55 5.45 -4.65
N TYR A 24 12.27 5.55 -3.54
CA TYR A 24 12.47 6.80 -2.82
C TYR A 24 13.26 7.82 -3.66
N LEU A 25 14.40 7.42 -4.23
CA LEU A 25 15.22 8.27 -5.10
C LEU A 25 14.51 8.64 -6.41
N LEU A 26 13.69 7.75 -6.94
CA LEU A 26 12.84 8.05 -8.10
C LEU A 26 11.79 9.11 -7.75
N ASN A 27 11.07 8.96 -6.63
CA ASN A 27 10.11 9.98 -6.18
C ASN A 27 10.79 11.32 -5.88
N GLN A 28 12.00 11.31 -5.32
CA GLN A 28 12.79 12.53 -5.09
C GLN A 28 13.08 13.27 -6.41
N GLN A 29 13.44 12.56 -7.49
CA GLN A 29 13.60 13.15 -8.83
C GLN A 29 12.28 13.68 -9.38
N LEU A 30 11.18 12.95 -9.19
CA LEU A 30 9.85 13.38 -9.64
C LEU A 30 9.39 14.65 -8.90
N ILE A 31 9.62 14.74 -7.59
CA ILE A 31 9.27 15.88 -6.75
C ILE A 31 9.95 17.17 -7.25
N LEU A 32 11.23 17.11 -7.59
CA LEU A 32 11.99 18.26 -8.12
C LEU A 32 11.44 18.82 -9.43
N HIS A 33 10.70 18.01 -10.19
CA HIS A 33 10.19 18.35 -11.51
C HIS A 33 8.67 18.26 -11.59
N ALA A 34 7.98 18.24 -10.44
CA ALA A 34 6.57 17.88 -10.38
C ALA A 34 5.63 18.90 -11.06
N ASP A 35 6.06 20.14 -11.25
CA ASP A 35 5.34 21.16 -12.01
C ASP A 35 5.11 20.77 -13.48
N GLN A 36 5.92 19.87 -14.03
CA GLN A 36 5.81 19.39 -15.40
C GLN A 36 4.65 18.41 -15.61
N PHE A 37 4.12 17.82 -14.54
CA PHE A 37 3.04 16.84 -14.62
C PHE A 37 1.67 17.51 -14.62
N GLU A 38 0.77 17.06 -15.48
CA GLU A 38 -0.62 17.51 -15.52
C GLU A 38 -1.42 16.89 -14.36
N TYR A 39 -1.16 15.61 -14.05
CA TYR A 39 -1.86 14.85 -13.02
C TYR A 39 -0.91 14.28 -11.97
N ALA A 40 -1.50 13.66 -10.95
CA ALA A 40 -0.73 12.98 -9.92
C ALA A 40 -0.03 11.73 -10.47
N VAL A 41 1.21 11.54 -10.05
CA VAL A 41 2.02 10.33 -10.22
C VAL A 41 2.05 9.62 -8.88
N ILE A 42 1.47 8.42 -8.82
CA ILE A 42 1.16 7.74 -7.55
C ILE A 42 2.01 6.49 -7.43
N THR A 43 2.83 6.40 -6.38
CA THR A 43 3.54 5.16 -6.03
C THR A 43 2.52 4.10 -5.57
N VAL A 44 2.57 2.92 -6.19
CA VAL A 44 1.65 1.81 -5.93
C VAL A 44 2.41 0.49 -5.69
N GLY A 45 1.74 -0.66 -5.79
CA GLY A 45 2.42 -1.96 -5.75
C GLY A 45 2.97 -2.32 -4.37
N GLY A 46 4.00 -3.17 -4.33
CA GLY A 46 4.69 -3.53 -3.07
C GLY A 46 5.50 -2.36 -2.50
N GLN A 47 5.94 -1.43 -3.36
CA GLN A 47 6.69 -0.25 -2.94
C GLN A 47 5.87 0.69 -2.05
N ALA A 48 4.58 0.89 -2.35
CA ALA A 48 3.70 1.66 -1.48
C ALA A 48 3.52 1.00 -0.10
N VAL A 49 3.46 -0.34 -0.04
CA VAL A 49 3.39 -1.07 1.24
C VAL A 49 4.66 -0.85 2.03
N GLN A 50 5.82 -1.02 1.39
CA GLN A 50 7.12 -0.83 2.01
C GLN A 50 7.33 0.60 2.50
N TYR A 51 6.88 1.61 1.73
CA TYR A 51 6.93 3.01 2.15
C TYR A 51 6.24 3.21 3.50
N TRP A 52 5.03 2.70 3.68
CA TRP A 52 4.29 2.84 4.94
C TRP A 52 4.86 2.02 6.09
N VAL A 53 5.40 0.83 5.81
CA VAL A 53 6.14 0.04 6.82
C VAL A 53 7.35 0.84 7.32
N SER A 54 8.08 1.50 6.41
CA SER A 54 9.20 2.37 6.76
C SER A 54 8.76 3.64 7.49
N TYR A 55 7.66 4.26 7.07
CA TYR A 55 7.14 5.48 7.70
C TYR A 55 6.74 5.26 9.17
N TYR A 56 6.10 4.13 9.47
CA TYR A 56 5.71 3.75 10.84
C TYR A 56 6.66 2.74 11.48
N TYR A 57 7.92 2.70 11.05
CA TYR A 57 8.92 1.70 11.46
C TYR A 57 9.02 1.55 12.99
N GLU A 58 9.04 2.69 13.70
CA GLU A 58 9.21 2.74 15.16
C GLU A 58 8.07 2.08 15.95
N HIS A 59 6.91 1.88 15.32
CA HIS A 59 5.74 1.29 15.96
C HIS A 59 5.67 -0.24 15.85
N TYR A 60 6.62 -0.87 15.15
CA TYR A 60 6.68 -2.33 15.04
C TYR A 60 7.55 -2.93 16.15
N GLU A 61 6.95 -3.75 17.03
CA GLU A 61 7.72 -4.61 17.95
C GLU A 61 8.61 -5.61 17.19
N ARG A 62 8.11 -6.08 16.04
CA ARG A 62 8.82 -6.94 15.10
C ARG A 62 8.49 -6.54 13.68
N LEU A 63 9.53 -6.23 12.92
CA LEU A 63 9.38 -5.85 11.52
C LEU A 63 8.84 -7.02 10.67
N PRO A 64 8.00 -6.72 9.67
CA PRO A 64 7.60 -7.73 8.69
C PRO A 64 8.81 -8.21 7.88
N ASP A 65 8.71 -9.40 7.30
CA ASP A 65 9.74 -9.94 6.42
C ASP A 65 9.82 -9.08 5.15
N GLU A 66 10.92 -8.34 4.99
CA GLU A 66 11.16 -7.43 3.85
C GLU A 66 10.95 -8.13 2.50
N ARG A 67 11.27 -9.42 2.40
CA ARG A 67 11.12 -10.20 1.16
C ARG A 67 9.65 -10.38 0.74
N LEU A 68 8.72 -10.26 1.69
CA LEU A 68 7.28 -10.42 1.46
C LEU A 68 6.57 -9.07 1.32
N VAL A 69 7.09 -8.01 1.94
CA VAL A 69 6.47 -6.67 1.90
C VAL A 69 7.01 -5.76 0.81
N THR A 70 8.25 -5.96 0.37
CA THR A 70 8.87 -5.23 -0.74
C THR A 70 8.56 -5.91 -2.09
N SER A 71 8.69 -5.17 -3.19
CA SER A 71 8.77 -5.72 -4.56
C SER A 71 10.07 -5.24 -5.18
N VAL A 72 10.62 -6.01 -6.11
CA VAL A 72 11.78 -5.58 -6.91
C VAL A 72 11.37 -4.48 -7.88
N ASP A 73 10.27 -4.71 -8.61
CA ASP A 73 9.76 -3.77 -9.60
C ASP A 73 9.23 -2.49 -8.94
N CYS A 74 9.40 -1.36 -9.64
CA CYS A 74 8.88 -0.06 -9.24
C CYS A 74 7.59 0.25 -10.01
N ASP A 75 6.47 0.38 -9.31
CA ASP A 75 5.18 0.66 -9.96
C ASP A 75 4.71 2.09 -9.66
N PHE A 76 4.37 2.85 -10.70
CA PHE A 76 3.60 4.08 -10.58
C PHE A 76 2.26 3.95 -11.29
N SER A 77 1.19 4.47 -10.69
CA SER A 77 -0.04 4.77 -11.39
C SER A 77 0.00 6.22 -11.89
N ALA A 78 -0.15 6.42 -13.20
CA ALA A 78 -0.12 7.74 -13.81
C ALA A 78 -0.96 7.78 -15.09
N ARG A 79 -1.22 8.99 -15.61
CA ARG A 79 -1.95 9.17 -16.87
C ARG A 79 -1.03 9.05 -18.07
N LYS A 80 -1.61 8.60 -19.20
CA LYS A 80 -0.90 8.51 -20.48
C LYS A 80 -0.26 9.84 -20.92
N SER A 81 -0.88 10.98 -20.62
CA SER A 81 -0.36 12.31 -20.96
C SER A 81 0.96 12.63 -20.24
N ASP A 82 1.18 12.11 -19.04
CA ASP A 82 2.36 12.39 -18.23
C ASP A 82 3.54 11.44 -18.49
N ILE A 83 3.33 10.31 -19.20
CA ILE A 83 4.36 9.29 -19.45
C ILE A 83 5.64 9.88 -20.05
N ALA A 84 5.51 10.78 -21.03
CA ALA A 84 6.67 11.40 -21.67
C ALA A 84 7.43 12.33 -20.72
N ALA A 85 6.70 13.09 -19.89
CA ALA A 85 7.30 13.94 -18.87
C ALA A 85 8.02 13.09 -17.82
N ILE A 86 7.39 12.04 -17.31
CA ILE A 86 7.99 11.12 -16.32
C ILE A 86 9.27 10.49 -16.88
N ALA A 87 9.26 9.96 -18.11
CA ALA A 87 10.44 9.38 -18.73
C ALA A 87 11.58 10.42 -18.87
N SER A 88 11.24 11.64 -19.25
CA SER A 88 12.20 12.75 -19.36
C SER A 88 12.80 13.10 -18.00
N THR A 89 11.97 13.24 -16.96
CA THR A 89 12.39 13.52 -15.58
C THR A 89 13.32 12.44 -15.03
N LEU A 90 13.01 11.17 -15.28
CA LEU A 90 13.84 10.05 -14.84
C LEU A 90 15.08 9.82 -15.71
N ASN A 91 15.26 10.61 -16.78
CA ASN A 91 16.32 10.48 -17.78
C ASN A 91 16.42 9.10 -18.45
N VAL A 92 15.29 8.50 -18.79
CA VAL A 92 15.18 7.16 -19.38
C VAL A 92 14.49 7.21 -20.74
N GLN A 93 14.64 6.16 -21.54
CA GLN A 93 13.90 6.04 -22.79
C GLN A 93 12.41 5.83 -22.53
N ASN A 94 11.58 6.59 -23.24
CA ASN A 94 10.13 6.37 -23.24
C ASN A 94 9.80 5.16 -24.12
N LEU A 95 9.47 4.02 -23.51
CA LEU A 95 9.01 2.82 -24.19
C LEU A 95 7.52 2.60 -23.87
N PRO A 96 6.61 3.31 -24.56
CA PRO A 96 5.18 3.12 -24.35
C PRO A 96 4.77 1.71 -24.79
N ASN A 97 3.84 1.11 -24.05
CA ASN A 97 3.30 -0.19 -24.41
C ASN A 97 2.46 -0.05 -25.70
N LYS A 98 3.01 -0.47 -26.84
CA LYS A 98 2.41 -0.31 -28.18
C LYS A 98 1.08 -1.03 -28.35
N ASP A 99 0.84 -2.08 -27.57
CA ASP A 99 -0.37 -2.90 -27.65
C ASP A 99 -1.49 -2.43 -26.72
N GLY A 100 -1.20 -1.46 -25.83
CA GLY A 100 -2.19 -0.75 -25.03
C GLY A 100 -3.05 -1.61 -24.10
N GLN A 101 -2.67 -2.86 -23.84
CA GLN A 101 -3.41 -3.76 -22.95
C GLN A 101 -3.17 -3.37 -21.49
N PRO A 102 -4.20 -2.91 -20.76
CA PRO A 102 -4.07 -2.64 -19.33
C PRO A 102 -3.64 -3.90 -18.55
N PRO A 103 -2.98 -3.76 -17.40
CA PRO A 103 -2.82 -2.50 -16.66
C PRO A 103 -1.58 -1.67 -17.04
N SER A 104 -0.56 -2.23 -17.69
CA SER A 104 0.69 -1.51 -18.03
C SER A 104 0.52 -0.58 -19.23
N LEU A 105 0.81 0.71 -19.03
CA LEU A 105 0.77 1.76 -20.04
C LEU A 105 2.14 2.02 -20.68
N ALA A 106 3.21 1.90 -19.91
CA ALA A 106 4.60 2.05 -20.37
C ALA A 106 5.55 1.35 -19.40
N GLN A 107 6.70 0.91 -19.90
CA GLN A 107 7.77 0.41 -19.07
C GLN A 107 9.02 1.24 -19.30
N PHE A 108 9.68 1.67 -18.24
CA PHE A 108 10.97 2.35 -18.32
C PHE A 108 12.04 1.43 -17.77
N ILE A 109 12.95 1.01 -18.64
CA ILE A 109 14.18 0.37 -18.21
C ILE A 109 15.06 1.48 -17.64
N LEU A 110 15.60 1.31 -16.43
CA LEU A 110 16.45 2.30 -15.76
C LEU A 110 17.86 2.33 -16.35
N ILE A 111 17.93 2.58 -17.65
CA ILE A 111 19.12 2.90 -18.42
C ILE A 111 19.08 4.40 -18.71
N ASP A 112 20.13 5.09 -18.32
CA ASP A 112 20.31 6.51 -18.58
C ASP A 112 20.36 6.75 -20.10
N LYS A 113 19.48 7.63 -20.59
CA LYS A 113 19.25 7.80 -22.03
C LYS A 113 20.45 8.38 -22.77
N ASP A 114 21.33 9.11 -22.07
CA ASP A 114 22.46 9.84 -22.64
C ASP A 114 23.73 9.00 -22.62
N SER A 115 24.00 8.31 -21.51
CA SER A 115 25.20 7.47 -21.33
C SER A 115 25.02 6.02 -21.77
N HIS A 116 23.77 5.57 -21.96
CA HIS A 116 23.39 4.19 -22.27
C HIS A 116 23.88 3.15 -21.23
N LYS A 117 24.16 3.59 -20.01
CA LYS A 117 24.51 2.73 -18.87
C LYS A 117 23.33 2.59 -17.92
N ILE A 118 23.36 1.58 -17.06
CA ILE A 118 22.42 1.48 -15.95
C ILE A 118 22.47 2.80 -15.17
N LYS A 119 21.30 3.40 -14.94
CA LYS A 119 21.16 4.65 -14.21
C LYS A 119 21.81 4.50 -12.84
N SER A 120 22.47 5.55 -12.37
CA SER A 120 23.20 5.55 -11.11
C SER A 120 22.86 6.75 -10.23
N ASP A 121 22.98 6.56 -8.92
CA ASP A 121 23.02 7.61 -7.91
C ASP A 121 24.40 7.56 -7.23
N GLY A 122 25.28 8.49 -7.59
CA GLY A 122 26.70 8.40 -7.28
C GLY A 122 27.33 7.12 -7.85
N GLU A 123 27.91 6.29 -6.99
CA GLU A 123 28.51 5.00 -7.38
C GLU A 123 27.52 3.82 -7.39
N ARG A 124 26.26 4.06 -6.99
CA ARG A 124 25.24 3.02 -6.79
C ARG A 124 24.30 2.94 -7.99
N LEU A 125 23.83 1.74 -8.32
CA LEU A 125 23.07 1.45 -9.54
C LEU A 125 21.60 1.15 -9.24
N PHE A 126 20.72 1.66 -10.10
CA PHE A 126 19.31 1.26 -10.18
C PHE A 126 19.17 -0.09 -10.90
N ALA A 127 19.74 -1.14 -10.29
CA ALA A 127 19.77 -2.50 -10.81
C ALA A 127 18.84 -3.44 -10.03
N VAL A 128 18.50 -4.58 -10.61
CA VAL A 128 17.76 -5.63 -9.91
C VAL A 128 18.60 -6.13 -8.72
N PRO A 129 18.06 -6.20 -7.48
CA PRO A 129 18.81 -6.68 -6.33
C PRO A 129 19.39 -8.08 -6.57
N GLY A 130 20.71 -8.22 -6.40
CA GLY A 130 21.45 -9.46 -6.67
C GLY A 130 21.94 -9.64 -8.12
N PHE A 131 21.50 -8.77 -9.04
CA PHE A 131 21.84 -8.83 -10.47
C PHE A 131 22.35 -7.45 -10.96
N PRO A 132 23.61 -7.07 -10.67
CA PRO A 132 24.13 -5.73 -10.93
C PRO A 132 24.23 -5.35 -12.41
N GLU A 133 24.18 -6.33 -13.31
CA GLU A 133 24.23 -6.13 -14.76
C GLU A 133 22.83 -5.97 -15.37
N GLU A 134 21.77 -6.14 -14.58
CA GLU A 134 20.39 -6.03 -15.02
C GLU A 134 19.78 -4.74 -14.45
N ALA A 135 19.45 -3.79 -15.33
CA ALA A 135 18.76 -2.57 -14.94
C ALA A 135 17.37 -2.91 -14.38
N ASN A 136 16.98 -2.25 -13.29
CA ASN A 136 15.62 -2.40 -12.79
C ASN A 136 14.62 -1.70 -13.73
N VAL A 137 13.34 -2.03 -13.57
CA VAL A 137 12.25 -1.54 -14.41
C VAL A 137 11.25 -0.75 -13.58
N VAL A 138 10.77 0.34 -14.17
CA VAL A 138 9.61 1.09 -13.69
C VAL A 138 8.42 0.77 -14.60
N ASP A 139 7.35 0.22 -14.04
CA ASP A 139 6.09 0.04 -14.76
C ASP A 139 5.16 1.22 -14.46
N ILE A 140 4.67 1.87 -15.52
CA ILE A 140 3.62 2.88 -15.41
C ILE A 140 2.30 2.19 -15.71
N ILE A 141 1.51 1.98 -14.67
CA ILE A 141 0.20 1.33 -14.77
C ILE A 141 -0.93 2.35 -14.79
N ASP A 142 -2.06 1.89 -15.30
CA ASP A 142 -3.27 2.70 -15.39
C ASP A 142 -3.94 2.89 -14.03
N ARG A 143 -4.05 1.81 -13.27
CA ARG A 143 -4.66 1.77 -11.94
C ARG A 143 -4.18 0.54 -11.16
N PRO A 144 -4.02 0.65 -9.83
CA PRO A 144 -3.83 -0.52 -8.97
C PRO A 144 -5.09 -1.41 -8.94
N GLY A 145 -4.91 -2.68 -8.61
CA GLY A 145 -6.03 -3.62 -8.42
C GLY A 145 -7.04 -3.12 -7.40
N GLY A 146 -8.33 -3.28 -7.68
CA GLY A 146 -9.43 -2.89 -6.80
C GLY A 146 -9.89 -1.43 -6.93
N PHE A 147 -9.30 -0.62 -7.81
CA PHE A 147 -9.62 0.80 -8.01
C PHE A 147 -9.99 1.09 -9.45
N GLU A 148 -10.93 1.98 -9.70
CA GLU A 148 -11.19 2.54 -11.03
C GLU A 148 -10.36 3.81 -11.27
N ARG A 149 -10.16 4.21 -12.54
CA ARG A 149 -9.42 5.46 -12.85
C ARG A 149 -10.03 6.68 -12.15
N THR A 150 -11.36 6.70 -12.03
CA THR A 150 -12.12 7.77 -11.38
C THR A 150 -11.85 7.89 -9.89
N ASP A 151 -11.25 6.87 -9.27
CA ASP A 151 -10.87 6.91 -7.86
C ASP A 151 -9.64 7.82 -7.63
N PHE A 152 -8.90 8.19 -8.69
CA PHE A 152 -7.73 9.08 -8.59
C PHE A 152 -7.99 10.46 -9.23
N LEU A 153 -9.25 10.91 -9.18
CA LEU A 153 -9.69 12.20 -9.68
C LEU A 153 -10.22 13.07 -8.53
N ASP A 154 -9.98 14.37 -8.62
CA ASP A 154 -10.58 15.40 -7.77
C ASP A 154 -10.44 15.04 -6.27
N GLU A 155 -11.54 15.16 -5.51
CA GLU A 155 -11.58 14.86 -4.08
C GLU A 155 -11.22 13.40 -3.75
N LYS A 156 -11.50 12.45 -4.67
CA LYS A 156 -11.21 11.03 -4.44
C LYS A 156 -9.72 10.72 -4.45
N LEU A 157 -8.91 11.55 -5.12
CA LEU A 157 -7.46 11.43 -5.05
C LEU A 157 -6.99 11.50 -3.59
N PHE A 158 -7.49 12.48 -2.83
CA PHE A 158 -7.13 12.70 -1.43
C PHE A 158 -7.68 11.59 -0.50
N LEU A 159 -8.81 10.97 -0.85
CA LEU A 159 -9.35 9.81 -0.12
C LEU A 159 -8.47 8.57 -0.20
N HIS A 160 -7.67 8.45 -1.26
CA HIS A 160 -6.92 7.22 -1.55
C HIS A 160 -5.41 7.38 -1.54
N THR A 161 -4.91 8.61 -1.45
CA THR A 161 -3.48 8.88 -1.56
C THR A 161 -3.02 9.98 -0.63
N SER A 162 -1.78 9.88 -0.17
CA SER A 162 -1.07 10.91 0.60
C SER A 162 0.09 11.46 -0.23
N PRO A 163 0.56 12.69 0.02
CA PRO A 163 1.82 13.16 -0.55
C PRO A 163 2.96 12.19 -0.23
N PHE A 164 3.85 11.94 -1.19
CA PHE A 164 5.05 11.17 -0.94
C PHE A 164 6.10 12.08 -0.30
N TYR A 165 6.49 11.78 0.93
CA TYR A 165 7.54 12.52 1.63
C TYR A 165 8.93 11.93 1.40
N VAL A 166 9.89 12.81 1.13
CA VAL A 166 11.33 12.57 1.12
C VAL A 166 12.02 13.56 2.06
N GLU A 167 13.13 13.14 2.66
CA GLU A 167 14.06 14.03 3.35
C GLU A 167 14.69 15.02 2.37
N ALA A 168 14.69 16.30 2.76
CA ALA A 168 15.40 17.34 2.03
C ALA A 168 16.91 17.11 2.12
N THR A 169 17.55 16.81 0.98
CA THR A 169 19.01 16.62 0.90
C THR A 169 19.76 17.93 0.68
N SER A 170 19.06 19.03 0.41
CA SER A 170 19.60 20.39 0.27
C SER A 170 18.53 21.44 0.60
N PRO A 171 18.90 22.69 0.92
CA PRO A 171 17.94 23.75 1.27
C PRO A 171 16.87 24.03 0.20
N ASP A 172 17.19 23.78 -1.07
CA ASP A 172 16.30 24.06 -2.20
C ASP A 172 15.49 22.83 -2.65
N MET A 173 15.69 21.67 -2.01
CA MET A 173 14.94 20.46 -2.31
C MET A 173 13.63 20.42 -1.50
N PRO A 174 12.45 20.42 -2.15
CA PRO A 174 11.19 20.24 -1.44
C PRO A 174 11.07 18.81 -0.90
N GLU A 175 10.56 18.67 0.33
CA GLU A 175 10.32 17.37 0.99
C GLU A 175 9.14 16.60 0.36
N MET A 176 8.24 17.29 -0.34
CA MET A 176 7.07 16.68 -0.98
C MET A 176 6.51 17.59 -2.07
N HIS A 177 5.65 17.04 -2.91
CA HIS A 177 4.84 17.82 -3.85
C HIS A 177 3.46 17.17 -4.01
N GLU A 178 2.38 17.96 -4.08
CA GLU A 178 0.99 17.45 -4.10
C GLU A 178 0.67 16.48 -5.25
N LYS A 179 1.37 16.62 -6.39
CA LYS A 179 1.27 15.72 -7.54
C LYS A 179 2.07 14.42 -7.39
N ILE A 180 3.04 14.34 -6.48
CA ILE A 180 3.81 13.11 -6.25
C ILE A 180 3.28 12.46 -4.98
N ARG A 181 2.55 11.35 -5.18
CA ARG A 181 1.74 10.76 -4.12
C ARG A 181 2.05 9.28 -3.94
N VAL A 182 1.51 8.70 -2.89
CA VAL A 182 1.53 7.27 -2.61
C VAL A 182 0.12 6.82 -2.22
N LEU A 183 -0.28 5.61 -2.59
CA LEU A 183 -1.53 5.04 -2.05
C LEU A 183 -1.47 5.04 -0.52
N ASN A 184 -2.45 5.63 0.14
CA ASN A 184 -2.48 5.64 1.60
C ASN A 184 -2.68 4.21 2.17
N PRO A 185 -2.44 3.95 3.47
CA PRO A 185 -2.49 2.61 4.03
C PRO A 185 -3.84 1.90 3.83
N VAL A 186 -4.96 2.63 3.94
CA VAL A 186 -6.31 2.10 3.73
C VAL A 186 -6.51 1.66 2.27
N ALA A 187 -6.05 2.49 1.33
CA ALA A 187 -6.10 2.20 -0.09
C ALA A 187 -5.14 1.05 -0.49
N CYS A 188 -3.96 0.98 0.12
CA CYS A 188 -3.06 -0.17 0.02
C CYS A 188 -3.79 -1.45 0.46
N MET A 189 -4.51 -1.42 1.59
CA MET A 189 -5.29 -2.55 2.09
C MET A 189 -6.32 -3.02 1.04
N ARG A 190 -7.10 -2.09 0.46
CA ARG A 190 -8.05 -2.38 -0.62
C ARG A 190 -7.37 -3.06 -1.81
N SER A 191 -6.20 -2.55 -2.22
CA SER A 191 -5.44 -3.13 -3.34
C SER A 191 -4.96 -4.55 -3.04
N ARG A 192 -4.44 -4.82 -1.83
CA ARG A 192 -3.99 -6.17 -1.44
C ARG A 192 -5.14 -7.17 -1.36
N PHE A 193 -6.31 -6.75 -0.86
CA PHE A 193 -7.50 -7.61 -0.88
C PHE A 193 -7.96 -7.90 -2.32
N SER A 194 -7.97 -6.91 -3.23
CA SER A 194 -8.26 -7.17 -4.65
C SER A 194 -7.23 -8.12 -5.27
N ASN A 195 -5.94 -7.94 -4.99
CA ASN A 195 -4.90 -8.87 -5.47
C ASN A 195 -5.11 -10.30 -4.99
N LEU A 196 -5.51 -10.47 -3.72
CA LEU A 196 -5.78 -11.78 -3.11
C LEU A 196 -7.07 -12.43 -3.63
N ILE A 197 -8.13 -11.64 -3.84
CA ILE A 197 -9.48 -12.12 -4.15
C ILE A 197 -9.73 -12.18 -5.67
N GLU A 198 -9.42 -11.11 -6.38
CA GLU A 198 -9.78 -10.89 -7.78
C GLU A 198 -8.65 -11.32 -8.71
N LEU A 199 -7.42 -10.86 -8.44
CA LEU A 199 -6.25 -11.15 -9.30
C LEU A 199 -5.53 -12.45 -8.93
N ARG A 200 -5.95 -13.12 -7.84
CA ARG A 200 -5.43 -14.43 -7.38
C ARG A 200 -3.90 -14.47 -7.30
N ARG A 201 -3.27 -13.38 -6.84
CA ARG A 201 -1.83 -13.31 -6.61
C ARG A 201 -1.42 -14.22 -5.44
N ASN A 202 -0.13 -14.45 -5.26
CA ASN A 202 0.40 -15.38 -4.24
C ASN A 202 -0.18 -15.05 -2.85
N PRO A 203 -0.99 -15.95 -2.25
CA PRO A 203 -1.64 -15.68 -0.97
C PRO A 203 -0.66 -15.43 0.18
N GLU A 204 0.50 -16.07 0.20
CA GLU A 204 1.50 -15.87 1.26
C GLU A 204 2.01 -14.41 1.26
N ILE A 205 2.30 -13.88 0.08
CA ILE A 205 2.79 -12.51 -0.11
C ILE A 205 1.68 -11.52 0.25
N GLU A 206 0.48 -11.69 -0.28
CA GLU A 206 -0.60 -10.71 -0.06
C GLU A 206 -1.10 -10.72 1.39
N VAL A 207 -1.15 -11.89 2.05
CA VAL A 207 -1.46 -11.98 3.49
C VAL A 207 -0.38 -11.31 4.34
N ALA A 208 0.91 -11.51 4.02
CA ALA A 208 2.00 -10.84 4.71
C ALA A 208 1.90 -9.32 4.57
N ARG A 209 1.60 -8.81 3.37
CA ARG A 209 1.39 -7.38 3.11
C ARG A 209 0.19 -6.81 3.84
N ILE A 210 -0.95 -7.50 3.86
CA ILE A 210 -2.14 -7.08 4.62
C ILE A 210 -1.82 -7.00 6.11
N ASN A 211 -1.11 -7.99 6.66
CA ASN A 211 -0.70 -7.97 8.07
C ASN A 211 0.29 -6.85 8.37
N ALA A 212 1.26 -6.62 7.48
CA ALA A 212 2.20 -5.52 7.62
C ALA A 212 1.49 -4.16 7.66
N LEU A 213 0.46 -3.95 6.84
CA LEU A 213 -0.29 -2.70 6.78
C LEU A 213 -1.20 -2.42 8.00
N LYS A 214 -1.40 -3.38 8.93
CA LYS A 214 -2.30 -3.17 10.08
C LYS A 214 -1.86 -2.02 10.98
N ILE A 215 -0.57 -1.96 11.30
CA ILE A 215 0.04 -0.89 12.11
C ILE A 215 -0.10 0.46 11.37
N PRO A 216 0.32 0.58 10.09
CA PRO A 216 0.12 1.77 9.30
C PRO A 216 -1.33 2.23 9.24
N CYS A 217 -2.30 1.34 9.03
CA CYS A 217 -3.71 1.73 9.03
C CYS A 217 -4.19 2.29 10.36
N PHE A 218 -3.74 1.73 11.48
CA PHE A 218 -4.11 2.24 12.80
C PHE A 218 -3.60 3.67 13.01
N TYR A 219 -2.29 3.89 12.89
CA TYR A 219 -1.68 5.20 13.12
C TYR A 219 -2.12 6.23 12.08
N PHE A 220 -2.18 5.84 10.80
CA PHE A 220 -2.64 6.73 9.74
C PHE A 220 -4.05 7.24 10.01
N LEU A 221 -4.99 6.39 10.44
CA LEU A 221 -6.35 6.82 10.75
C LEU A 221 -6.40 7.81 11.91
N LEU A 222 -5.56 7.63 12.94
CA LEU A 222 -5.45 8.59 14.04
C LEU A 222 -4.89 9.94 13.54
N GLU A 223 -3.82 9.90 12.74
CA GLU A 223 -3.26 11.11 12.11
C GLU A 223 -4.30 11.80 11.22
N GLN A 224 -5.16 11.07 10.51
CA GLN A 224 -6.22 11.70 9.72
C GLN A 224 -7.24 12.43 10.62
N PHE A 225 -7.60 11.89 11.78
CA PHE A 225 -8.50 12.57 12.72
C PHE A 225 -7.85 13.75 13.45
N ASP A 226 -6.52 13.77 13.56
CA ASP A 226 -5.75 14.86 14.16
C ASP A 226 -5.52 16.00 13.15
N GLU A 227 -5.13 15.67 11.91
CA GLU A 227 -4.61 16.64 10.94
C GLU A 227 -5.62 17.10 9.88
N GLN A 228 -6.67 16.31 9.59
CA GLN A 228 -7.61 16.59 8.49
C GLN A 228 -8.96 17.10 8.99
N GLU A 229 -9.72 17.74 8.10
CA GLU A 229 -11.12 18.02 8.37
C GLU A 229 -11.89 16.73 8.67
N PHE A 230 -12.73 16.78 9.70
CA PHE A 230 -13.47 15.63 10.21
C PHE A 230 -14.19 14.83 9.11
N GLN A 231 -14.79 15.51 8.12
CA GLN A 231 -15.48 14.87 7.01
C GLN A 231 -14.55 13.95 6.21
N LEU A 232 -13.35 14.43 5.86
CA LEU A 232 -12.36 13.66 5.11
C LEU A 232 -11.83 12.49 5.94
N ALA A 233 -11.45 12.74 7.20
CA ALA A 233 -10.97 11.70 8.12
C ALA A 233 -12.02 10.59 8.32
N ARG A 234 -13.28 10.99 8.52
CA ARG A 234 -14.41 10.06 8.63
C ARG A 234 -14.60 9.26 7.35
N GLU A 235 -14.51 9.87 6.16
CA GLU A 235 -14.64 9.14 4.90
C GLU A 235 -13.53 8.10 4.70
N ILE A 236 -12.28 8.44 5.04
CA ILE A 236 -11.15 7.50 5.00
C ILE A 236 -11.39 6.32 5.97
N PHE A 237 -11.82 6.59 7.21
CA PHE A 237 -12.19 5.54 8.17
C PHE A 237 -13.31 4.66 7.62
N MET A 238 -14.31 5.28 7.00
CA MET A 238 -15.47 4.58 6.45
C MET A 238 -15.10 3.72 5.24
N ASN A 239 -14.13 4.12 4.43
CA ASN A 239 -13.58 3.28 3.36
C ASN A 239 -12.98 1.97 3.91
N LEU A 240 -12.28 2.01 5.06
CA LEU A 240 -11.78 0.80 5.70
C LEU A 240 -12.93 -0.04 6.28
N TRP A 241 -13.94 0.59 6.88
CA TRP A 241 -15.14 -0.10 7.39
C TRP A 241 -15.94 -0.78 6.26
N GLU A 242 -16.07 -0.14 5.10
CA GLU A 242 -16.72 -0.69 3.93
C GLU A 242 -15.94 -1.87 3.35
N LEU A 243 -14.61 -1.74 3.24
CA LEU A 243 -13.73 -2.84 2.84
C LEU A 243 -13.89 -4.04 3.80
N ALA A 244 -13.84 -3.79 5.11
CA ALA A 244 -14.00 -4.81 6.14
C ALA A 244 -15.39 -5.47 6.11
N SER A 245 -16.42 -4.73 5.69
CA SER A 245 -17.81 -5.17 5.58
C SER A 245 -18.14 -5.84 4.24
N ASN A 246 -17.27 -5.75 3.24
CA ASN A 246 -17.51 -6.34 1.92
C ASN A 246 -17.59 -7.88 2.06
N GLU A 247 -18.55 -8.50 1.38
CA GLU A 247 -18.77 -9.94 1.50
C GLU A 247 -17.55 -10.79 1.09
N ASN A 248 -16.88 -10.42 -0.01
CA ASN A 248 -15.70 -11.16 -0.46
C ASN A 248 -14.57 -11.03 0.56
N THR A 249 -14.32 -9.81 1.05
CA THR A 249 -13.34 -9.55 2.11
C THR A 249 -13.68 -10.32 3.38
N LEU A 250 -14.95 -10.34 3.81
CA LEU A 250 -15.40 -11.07 5.01
C LEU A 250 -15.15 -12.57 4.91
N ARG A 251 -15.39 -13.19 3.75
CA ARG A 251 -15.10 -14.61 3.53
C ARG A 251 -13.63 -14.92 3.72
N TYR A 252 -12.74 -14.08 3.19
CA TYR A 252 -11.29 -14.26 3.31
C TYR A 252 -10.79 -13.95 4.73
N GLN A 253 -11.30 -12.89 5.37
CA GLN A 253 -11.00 -12.61 6.78
C GLN A 253 -11.41 -13.81 7.66
N ALA A 254 -12.63 -14.33 7.50
CA ALA A 254 -13.11 -15.49 8.24
C ALA A 254 -12.33 -16.77 7.93
N PHE A 255 -11.89 -16.95 6.68
CA PHE A 255 -11.02 -18.06 6.28
C PHE A 255 -9.72 -18.05 7.06
N TRP A 256 -8.96 -16.96 6.95
CA TRP A 256 -7.65 -16.84 7.60
C TRP A 256 -7.73 -16.76 9.12
N HIS A 257 -8.85 -16.27 9.68
CA HIS A 257 -9.09 -16.23 11.13
C HIS A 257 -9.13 -17.63 11.77
N VAL A 258 -9.68 -18.63 11.08
CA VAL A 258 -9.81 -20.01 11.62
C VAL A 258 -8.85 -21.01 10.96
N TRP A 259 -8.02 -20.55 10.02
CA TRP A 259 -7.15 -21.43 9.25
C TRP A 259 -6.06 -22.06 10.15
N GLN A 260 -6.02 -23.40 10.16
CA GLN A 260 -5.03 -24.21 10.88
C GLN A 260 -4.25 -25.14 9.91
N GLY A 261 -3.83 -24.62 8.76
CA GLY A 261 -3.09 -25.39 7.74
C GLY A 261 -1.70 -25.89 8.21
N PRO A 262 -0.91 -26.53 7.32
CA PRO A 262 0.40 -27.11 7.66
C PRO A 262 1.50 -26.06 7.96
N LEU A 263 1.13 -24.78 7.91
CA LEU A 263 2.00 -23.66 8.24
C LEU A 263 2.34 -23.71 9.74
N ASN A 264 3.58 -23.38 10.10
CA ASN A 264 4.07 -23.49 11.48
C ASN A 264 3.34 -22.50 12.41
N LYS A 265 3.42 -22.67 13.73
CA LYS A 265 2.72 -21.83 14.72
C LYS A 265 2.95 -20.31 14.53
N THR A 266 4.11 -19.91 14.03
CA THR A 266 4.44 -18.51 13.73
C THR A 266 3.70 -17.96 12.50
N GLN A 267 3.28 -18.84 11.61
CA GLN A 267 2.45 -18.52 10.44
C GLN A 267 0.95 -18.68 10.72
N GLN A 268 0.58 -19.26 11.87
CA GLN A 268 -0.81 -19.38 12.32
C GLN A 268 -1.33 -18.09 12.99
N SER A 269 -0.47 -17.10 13.23
CA SER A 269 -0.84 -15.77 13.74
C SER A 269 -1.27 -14.77 12.66
N PHE A 270 -1.34 -15.20 11.39
CA PHE A 270 -1.66 -14.34 10.24
C PHE A 270 -3.17 -14.07 10.08
N ASN A 271 -3.81 -13.61 11.15
CA ASN A 271 -5.17 -13.12 11.07
C ASN A 271 -5.19 -11.79 10.30
N ILE A 272 -5.87 -11.72 9.16
CA ILE A 272 -6.02 -10.50 8.34
C ILE A 272 -7.29 -9.70 8.69
N THR A 273 -7.87 -9.91 9.88
CA THR A 273 -9.04 -9.16 10.38
C THR A 273 -8.80 -7.66 10.36
N LEU A 274 -9.72 -6.96 9.68
CA LEU A 274 -9.83 -5.52 9.71
C LEU A 274 -10.70 -4.95 10.85
N PRO A 275 -11.71 -5.69 11.40
CA PRO A 275 -12.46 -5.18 12.55
C PRO A 275 -11.54 -4.71 13.66
N ASP A 276 -10.50 -5.48 13.99
CA ASP A 276 -9.60 -5.21 15.13
C ASP A 276 -8.94 -3.82 15.03
N ILE A 277 -8.52 -3.42 13.82
CA ILE A 277 -7.96 -2.08 13.56
C ILE A 277 -9.02 -1.01 13.88
N LEU A 278 -10.25 -1.20 13.40
CA LEU A 278 -11.34 -0.24 13.57
C LEU A 278 -11.79 -0.12 15.03
N ASP A 279 -11.78 -1.21 15.82
CA ASP A 279 -12.02 -1.12 17.26
C ASP A 279 -10.88 -0.43 17.99
N ALA A 280 -9.63 -0.73 17.62
CA ALA A 280 -8.47 -0.09 18.24
C ALA A 280 -8.51 1.43 18.02
N VAL A 281 -8.81 1.88 16.80
CA VAL A 281 -8.99 3.32 16.51
C VAL A 281 -10.13 3.89 17.34
N HIS A 282 -11.31 3.26 17.35
CA HIS A 282 -12.45 3.75 18.14
C HIS A 282 -12.13 3.83 19.64
N HIS A 283 -11.48 2.81 20.19
CA HIS A 283 -11.06 2.81 21.59
C HIS A 283 -10.08 3.94 21.89
N PHE A 284 -9.14 4.21 20.99
CA PHE A 284 -8.19 5.32 21.16
C PHE A 284 -8.92 6.67 21.17
N LEU A 285 -9.80 6.92 20.20
CA LEU A 285 -10.61 8.15 20.13
C LEU A 285 -11.53 8.32 21.35
N GLU A 286 -12.08 7.24 21.89
CA GLU A 286 -12.94 7.26 23.07
C GLU A 286 -12.16 7.55 24.36
N THR A 287 -10.92 7.08 24.45
CA THR A 287 -10.06 7.26 25.64
C THR A 287 -9.30 8.58 25.64
N HIS A 288 -9.17 9.21 24.48
CA HIS A 288 -8.46 10.48 24.27
C HIS A 288 -9.35 11.53 23.59
N PRO A 289 -10.55 11.84 24.10
CA PRO A 289 -11.50 12.71 23.42
C PRO A 289 -11.01 14.16 23.29
N ASP A 290 -10.12 14.60 24.18
CA ASP A 290 -9.58 15.96 24.19
C ASP A 290 -8.43 16.16 23.19
N ASP A 291 -7.89 15.07 22.64
CA ASP A 291 -6.77 15.09 21.68
C ASP A 291 -7.23 15.33 20.24
N PHE A 292 -8.54 15.23 19.95
CA PHE A 292 -9.08 15.31 18.59
C PHE A 292 -10.28 16.25 18.49
N ASP A 293 -10.33 17.09 17.45
CA ASP A 293 -11.51 17.92 17.14
C ASP A 293 -12.57 17.12 16.38
N ILE A 294 -13.20 16.17 17.07
CA ILE A 294 -14.21 15.27 16.50
C ILE A 294 -15.55 15.36 17.22
N PRO A 295 -16.69 15.27 16.49
CA PRO A 295 -18.00 15.28 17.13
C PRO A 295 -18.17 14.11 18.12
N GLU A 296 -18.50 14.41 19.38
CA GLU A 296 -18.73 13.40 20.43
C GLU A 296 -19.72 12.32 19.99
N ALA A 297 -20.77 12.69 19.25
CA ALA A 297 -21.78 11.75 18.76
C ALA A 297 -21.22 10.72 17.75
N PHE A 298 -20.15 11.05 17.03
CA PHE A 298 -19.48 10.12 16.14
C PHE A 298 -18.84 8.99 16.96
N VAL A 299 -18.07 9.34 18.00
CA VAL A 299 -17.34 8.40 18.86
C VAL A 299 -18.27 7.61 19.77
N THR A 300 -19.29 8.26 20.36
CA THR A 300 -20.14 7.63 21.39
C THR A 300 -21.38 6.92 20.83
N LYS A 301 -21.78 7.22 19.58
CA LYS A 301 -23.01 6.65 18.99
C LYS A 301 -22.77 6.00 17.64
N GLU A 302 -22.16 6.72 16.69
CA GLU A 302 -22.03 6.23 15.32
C GLU A 302 -21.07 5.04 15.23
N LEU A 303 -19.83 5.21 15.72
CA LEU A 303 -18.79 4.19 15.70
C LEU A 303 -19.23 2.92 16.45
N PRO A 304 -19.68 2.95 17.72
CA PRO A 304 -20.14 1.76 18.44
C PRO A 304 -21.21 0.99 17.67
N ARG A 305 -22.17 1.68 17.06
CA ARG A 305 -23.24 1.05 16.27
C ARG A 305 -22.69 0.35 15.04
N LYS A 306 -21.80 1.01 14.29
CA LYS A 306 -21.21 0.48 13.06
C LYS A 306 -20.25 -0.68 13.33
N LEU A 307 -19.44 -0.57 14.37
CA LEU A 307 -18.47 -1.58 14.77
C LEU A 307 -19.19 -2.82 15.32
N LYS A 308 -20.20 -2.67 16.18
CA LYS A 308 -21.04 -3.79 16.61
C LYS A 308 -21.66 -4.53 15.42
N LYS A 309 -22.20 -3.80 14.44
CA LYS A 309 -22.76 -4.40 13.22
C LYS A 309 -21.70 -5.17 12.43
N LEU A 310 -20.49 -4.62 12.28
CA LEU A 310 -19.38 -5.27 11.60
C LEU A 310 -18.94 -6.54 12.33
N ARG A 311 -18.77 -6.50 13.67
CA ARG A 311 -18.43 -7.68 14.49
C ARG A 311 -19.45 -8.80 14.31
N THR A 312 -20.72 -8.51 14.53
CA THR A 312 -21.79 -9.52 14.36
C THR A 312 -21.78 -10.13 12.96
N ARG A 313 -21.49 -9.33 11.93
CA ARG A 313 -21.38 -9.85 10.56
C ARG A 313 -20.12 -10.72 10.40
N PHE A 314 -18.98 -10.30 10.93
CA PHE A 314 -17.74 -11.07 10.89
C PHE A 314 -17.89 -12.42 11.60
N ASP A 315 -18.39 -12.44 12.84
CA ASP A 315 -18.61 -13.66 13.64
C ASP A 315 -19.50 -14.66 12.91
N ARG A 316 -20.58 -14.17 12.26
CA ARG A 316 -21.44 -15.01 11.41
C ARG A 316 -20.66 -15.65 10.26
N TYR A 317 -19.76 -14.92 9.61
CA TYR A 317 -18.95 -15.49 8.52
C TYR A 317 -17.91 -16.49 9.05
N VAL A 318 -17.38 -16.29 10.26
CA VAL A 318 -16.53 -17.28 10.94
C VAL A 318 -17.29 -18.59 11.17
N GLU A 319 -18.50 -18.52 11.72
CA GLU A 319 -19.36 -19.70 11.91
C GLU A 319 -19.70 -20.40 10.58
N LEU A 320 -20.07 -19.62 9.55
CA LEU A 320 -20.37 -20.16 8.22
C LEU A 320 -19.15 -20.85 7.61
N ASN A 321 -17.95 -20.30 7.79
CA ASN A 321 -16.72 -20.88 7.31
C ASN A 321 -16.44 -22.25 7.97
N ILE A 322 -16.60 -22.32 9.30
CA ILE A 322 -16.45 -23.56 10.07
C ILE A 322 -17.46 -24.62 9.61
N GLN A 323 -18.73 -24.24 9.46
CA GLN A 323 -19.77 -25.14 8.96
C GLN A 323 -19.47 -25.65 7.56
N GLN A 324 -18.98 -24.78 6.67
CA GLN A 324 -18.60 -25.15 5.32
C GLN A 324 -17.41 -26.13 5.31
N ALA A 325 -16.40 -25.90 6.17
CA ALA A 325 -15.25 -26.79 6.31
C ALA A 325 -15.65 -28.19 6.81
N ALA A 326 -16.61 -28.25 7.74
CA ALA A 326 -17.17 -29.50 8.26
C ALA A 326 -17.97 -30.27 7.21
N ARG A 327 -18.74 -29.57 6.35
CA ARG A 327 -19.59 -30.19 5.31
C ARG A 327 -18.83 -30.68 4.08
N LYS A 328 -17.83 -29.92 3.60
CA LYS A 328 -17.19 -30.16 2.28
C LYS A 328 -15.88 -30.95 2.34
N GLY A 329 -15.41 -31.36 3.52
CA GLY A 329 -14.18 -32.12 3.65
C GLY A 329 -12.93 -31.26 3.46
N ARG A 330 -12.57 -30.54 4.53
CA ARG A 330 -11.47 -29.58 4.70
C ARG A 330 -11.54 -28.35 3.79
N ARG A 331 -11.16 -27.21 4.39
CA ARG A 331 -10.81 -25.92 3.77
C ARG A 331 -11.85 -24.80 3.72
N GLY A 332 -13.11 -25.01 4.13
CA GLY A 332 -14.05 -23.89 4.36
C GLY A 332 -14.28 -23.00 3.14
N PHE A 333 -14.02 -21.69 3.27
CA PHE A 333 -14.02 -20.67 2.22
C PHE A 333 -12.72 -20.63 1.40
N GLU A 334 -11.73 -21.50 1.65
CA GLU A 334 -10.61 -21.66 0.71
C GLU A 334 -11.18 -21.99 -0.66
N ARG A 335 -10.85 -21.18 -1.65
CA ARG A 335 -11.16 -21.48 -3.04
C ARG A 335 -9.95 -22.19 -3.63
N ASN A 336 -10.15 -23.45 -4.07
CA ASN A 336 -9.09 -24.19 -4.73
C ASN A 336 -8.85 -23.60 -6.12
N LEU A 337 -7.59 -23.51 -6.55
CA LEU A 337 -7.21 -23.24 -7.95
C LEU A 337 -7.84 -24.22 -8.95
N ARG A 338 -8.36 -25.37 -8.47
CA ARG A 338 -8.96 -26.45 -9.26
C ARG A 338 -10.48 -26.41 -9.39
N ASP A 339 -11.17 -25.45 -8.78
CA ASP A 339 -12.64 -25.41 -8.86
C ASP A 339 -13.16 -24.99 -10.26
N ASP A 340 -12.27 -24.72 -11.23
CA ASP A 340 -12.57 -24.31 -12.61
C ASP A 340 -11.94 -25.23 -13.68
N SER A 341 -11.62 -26.51 -13.37
CA SER A 341 -11.23 -27.50 -14.42
C SER A 341 -12.42 -28.24 -15.00
#